data_AF-A0A3M1IB50-F1
#
_entry.id   AF-A0A3M1IB50-F1
#
_cell.length_a   1.000
_cell.length_b   1.000
_cell.length_c   1.000
_cell.angle_alpha   90.00
_cell.angle_beta   90.00
_cell.angle_gamma   90.00
#
_symmetry.space_group_name_H-M   'P 1'
#
loop_
_entity.id
_entity.type
_entity.pdbx_description
1 polymer ?
#
loop_
_entity_poly.entity_id
_entity_poly.type
_entity_poly.pdbx_seq_one_letter_code
_entity_poly.pdbx_strand_id
1 'polypeptide(L)'
;MGYIEREKMENLSGTIRVSLLVALFLTACLPSAPATTSKTASPSASPSPPPTRTPTSTAPPTAASSEVADVLFYHGTILTMETDHPTAQAIALQGAKILAIGSDDDVLAYRGPATQTIDLQGYTLMPGFVDAHSHLFNDAATAGLDMDQAQQQALEYGITTFADMFVTEEFLAEMRAYEQDGNLRLRTSLYLAYTDPCGTLYGDWYKQYPPTRTPGEMLRIGGVKMFADGGVCGKAALSTGYPGGGNGDLWFTQEALNRAVAEAQKAGYQVAIHAQGDLAIEQAQNAIAFALDGKPNTYRHRIEHNPFARPDLLPRYSEIGIVPTAFGEYPTCAEVNDHLYSAYFGDEPMPWLENW
;
A
#
# COMPACT_ATOMS: atom_id res chain seq x y z
N MET A 1 16.40 51.07 -6.53
CA MET A 1 16.53 52.26 -5.65
C MET A 1 16.50 51.75 -4.22
N GLY A 2 17.51 52.04 -3.39
CA GLY A 2 17.58 51.54 -2.00
C GLY A 2 18.22 50.15 -1.84
N TYR A 3 19.29 50.10 -1.04
CA TYR A 3 19.76 48.93 -0.28
C TYR A 3 19.10 48.97 1.11
N ILE A 4 19.11 47.85 1.86
CA ILE A 4 19.63 47.79 3.23
C ILE A 4 19.81 46.32 3.68
N GLU A 5 20.71 46.17 4.64
CA GLU A 5 21.56 45.03 5.03
C GLU A 5 20.88 43.75 5.57
N ARG A 6 21.72 42.71 5.71
CA ARG A 6 21.49 41.58 6.62
C ARG A 6 21.92 42.01 8.03
N GLU A 7 21.13 41.68 9.05
CA GLU A 7 21.56 41.12 10.36
C GLU A 7 20.49 41.33 11.45
N LYS A 8 19.89 40.21 11.88
CA LYS A 8 19.29 39.91 13.20
C LYS A 8 18.25 38.81 13.02
N MET A 9 18.52 37.62 13.57
CA MET A 9 17.54 36.58 13.96
C MET A 9 18.27 35.48 14.76
N GLU A 10 19.05 35.89 15.78
CA GLU A 10 19.28 35.03 16.94
C GLU A 10 18.18 35.31 17.97
N ASN A 11 17.76 34.26 18.68
CA ASN A 11 16.75 34.27 19.74
C ASN A 11 15.35 34.81 19.35
N LEU A 12 14.46 33.89 18.97
CA LEU A 12 13.24 33.69 19.75
C LEU A 12 12.76 32.23 19.62
N SER A 13 12.58 31.54 20.74
CA SER A 13 11.84 30.27 20.76
C SER A 13 10.35 30.54 20.98
N GLY A 14 9.48 29.78 20.30
CA GLY A 14 8.03 29.91 20.50
C GLY A 14 7.19 29.52 19.29
N THR A 15 6.73 28.27 19.29
CA THR A 15 5.40 27.84 18.80
C THR A 15 4.83 28.55 17.55
N ILE A 16 5.34 28.21 16.36
CA ILE A 16 4.72 28.62 15.10
C ILE A 16 3.70 27.56 14.67
N ARG A 17 2.40 27.87 14.81
CA ARG A 17 1.35 27.19 14.05
C ARG A 17 1.33 27.78 12.63
N VAL A 18 1.63 26.97 11.62
CA VAL A 18 1.44 27.37 10.22
C VAL A 18 0.06 26.93 9.75
N SER A 19 -0.89 27.88 9.72
CA SER A 19 -2.16 27.68 9.01
C SER A 19 -1.96 28.06 7.55
N LEU A 20 -2.09 27.10 6.63
CA LEU A 20 -1.96 27.38 5.19
C LEU A 20 -3.25 28.04 4.66
N LEU A 21 -3.10 28.96 3.70
CA LEU A 21 -4.20 29.76 3.18
C LEU A 21 -4.88 29.05 1.98
N VAL A 22 -6.09 28.52 2.18
CA VAL A 22 -6.91 27.96 1.08
C VAL A 22 -7.69 29.09 0.40
N ALA A 23 -7.50 29.25 -0.91
CA ALA A 23 -8.22 30.24 -1.72
C ALA A 23 -9.56 29.66 -2.22
N LEU A 24 -10.65 30.06 -1.58
CA LEU A 24 -12.01 29.63 -1.91
C LEU A 24 -12.51 30.24 -3.25
N PHE A 25 -13.19 29.43 -4.06
CA PHE A 25 -14.21 29.90 -5.01
C PHE A 25 -15.50 29.12 -4.79
N LEU A 26 -16.60 29.82 -4.51
CA LEU A 26 -17.82 29.22 -3.99
C LEU A 26 -19.07 29.95 -4.51
N THR A 27 -19.78 29.34 -5.45
CA THR A 27 -21.11 29.72 -5.94
C THR A 27 -21.89 28.44 -6.25
N ALA A 28 -22.58 27.81 -5.29
CA ALA A 28 -23.78 28.25 -4.55
C ALA A 28 -25.10 27.98 -5.29
N CYS A 29 -25.84 26.97 -4.79
CA CYS A 29 -27.29 26.79 -4.97
C CYS A 29 -27.86 26.24 -3.65
N LEU A 30 -29.02 26.73 -3.23
CA LEU A 30 -29.74 26.25 -2.04
C LEU A 30 -30.84 25.24 -2.46
N PRO A 31 -31.10 24.18 -1.68
CA PRO A 31 -32.01 23.10 -2.06
C PRO A 31 -33.48 23.37 -1.71
N SER A 32 -34.37 22.56 -2.26
CA SER A 32 -35.74 22.37 -1.77
C SER A 32 -36.16 20.90 -1.94
N ALA A 33 -36.94 20.40 -0.99
CA ALA A 33 -37.31 18.98 -0.81
C ALA A 33 -38.75 18.93 -0.20
N PRO A 34 -39.32 17.78 0.24
CA PRO A 34 -38.93 16.37 0.09
C PRO A 34 -40.10 15.46 -0.41
N ALA A 35 -39.93 14.13 -0.46
CA ALA A 35 -40.91 13.11 0.06
C ALA A 35 -40.54 11.62 -0.22
N THR A 36 -39.98 10.97 0.81
CA THR A 36 -40.35 9.64 1.39
C THR A 36 -41.30 8.68 0.62
N THR A 37 -41.13 7.35 0.60
CA THR A 37 -41.09 6.41 1.77
C THR A 37 -40.61 4.97 1.42
N SER A 38 -39.90 4.30 2.36
CA SER A 38 -39.89 2.87 2.80
C SER A 38 -40.44 1.72 1.90
N LYS A 39 -39.98 0.43 1.93
CA LYS A 39 -39.05 -0.38 2.77
C LYS A 39 -38.70 -1.71 1.98
N THR A 40 -38.10 -2.82 2.44
CA THR A 40 -38.08 -3.56 3.74
C THR A 40 -36.79 -4.42 3.89
N ALA A 41 -36.79 -5.61 4.54
CA ALA A 41 -35.57 -6.34 4.97
C ALA A 41 -35.63 -7.90 4.89
N SER A 42 -34.49 -8.52 4.54
CA SER A 42 -33.79 -9.70 5.17
C SER A 42 -34.48 -11.09 5.29
N PRO A 43 -33.80 -12.18 5.76
CA PRO A 43 -32.37 -12.47 6.03
C PRO A 43 -31.75 -13.56 5.08
N SER A 44 -30.44 -13.75 4.88
CA SER A 44 -29.26 -14.07 5.74
C SER A 44 -29.12 -15.53 6.23
N ALA A 45 -27.95 -16.15 5.96
CA ALA A 45 -27.43 -17.41 6.54
C ALA A 45 -25.89 -17.49 6.35
N SER A 46 -25.15 -18.03 7.34
CA SER A 46 -23.66 -18.00 7.36
C SER A 46 -22.99 -19.38 7.44
N PRO A 47 -21.81 -19.60 6.84
CA PRO A 47 -20.97 -20.79 7.02
C PRO A 47 -19.84 -20.61 8.07
N SER A 48 -19.20 -21.73 8.44
CA SER A 48 -18.26 -21.87 9.59
C SER A 48 -16.77 -21.78 9.22
N PRO A 49 -15.85 -21.48 10.16
CA PRO A 49 -14.41 -21.33 9.90
C PRO A 49 -13.64 -22.65 9.73
N PRO A 50 -12.45 -22.63 9.08
CA PRO A 50 -11.58 -23.80 8.86
C PRO A 50 -10.73 -24.18 10.10
N PRO A 51 -10.18 -25.41 10.15
CA PRO A 51 -9.51 -25.93 11.34
C PRO A 51 -8.06 -25.46 11.54
N THR A 52 -7.69 -25.26 12.81
CA THR A 52 -6.34 -24.91 13.29
C THR A 52 -5.32 -26.04 13.06
N ARG A 53 -4.05 -25.70 12.83
CA ARG A 53 -2.92 -26.65 12.83
C ARG A 53 -2.10 -26.50 14.11
N THR A 54 -1.78 -27.62 14.77
CA THR A 54 -0.90 -27.65 15.94
C THR A 54 0.57 -27.67 15.50
N PRO A 55 1.47 -26.87 16.10
CA PRO A 55 2.91 -26.94 15.82
C PRO A 55 3.57 -28.16 16.48
N THR A 56 4.52 -28.78 15.79
CA THR A 56 5.34 -29.88 16.33
C THR A 56 6.54 -29.30 17.07
N SER A 57 6.68 -29.58 18.37
CA SER A 57 7.88 -29.26 19.12
C SER A 57 9.04 -30.20 18.75
N THR A 58 10.24 -29.64 18.56
CA THR A 58 11.49 -30.40 18.40
C THR A 58 12.59 -29.82 19.29
N ALA A 59 13.45 -30.71 19.81
CA ALA A 59 14.47 -30.44 20.81
C ALA A 59 15.62 -29.54 20.30
N PRO A 60 16.37 -28.84 21.20
CA PRO A 60 17.41 -27.90 20.81
C PRO A 60 18.63 -28.57 20.12
N PRO A 61 19.27 -27.89 19.14
CA PRO A 61 20.44 -28.40 18.45
C PRO A 61 21.73 -28.27 19.30
N THR A 62 22.66 -29.19 19.07
CA THR A 62 23.94 -29.27 19.80
C THR A 62 25.01 -28.34 19.22
N ALA A 63 25.74 -27.64 20.09
CA ALA A 63 27.00 -26.94 19.83
C ALA A 63 26.99 -25.92 18.65
N ALA A 64 26.69 -24.66 18.98
CA ALA A 64 26.67 -23.57 18.02
C ALA A 64 28.05 -23.30 17.37
N SER A 65 28.03 -23.04 16.06
CA SER A 65 28.95 -22.07 15.48
C SER A 65 28.72 -20.72 16.15
N SER A 66 29.78 -20.08 16.66
CA SER A 66 29.67 -18.75 17.27
C SER A 66 29.48 -17.68 16.20
N GLU A 67 28.26 -17.58 15.67
CA GLU A 67 27.86 -16.48 14.80
C GLU A 67 27.86 -15.19 15.62
N VAL A 68 28.57 -14.17 15.13
CA VAL A 68 28.74 -12.90 15.83
C VAL A 68 27.87 -11.84 15.17
N ALA A 69 27.16 -11.07 15.98
CA ALA A 69 26.37 -9.94 15.51
C ALA A 69 27.25 -8.73 15.16
N ASP A 70 26.87 -7.97 14.13
CA ASP A 70 27.48 -6.67 13.84
C ASP A 70 26.89 -5.59 14.78
N VAL A 71 25.57 -5.63 14.98
CA VAL A 71 24.83 -4.74 15.88
C VAL A 71 23.77 -5.52 16.67
N LEU A 72 23.53 -5.09 17.90
CA LEU A 72 22.66 -5.74 18.86
C LEU A 72 21.92 -4.69 19.69
N PHE A 73 20.59 -4.78 19.70
CA PHE A 73 19.71 -3.96 20.55
C PHE A 73 19.16 -4.82 21.68
N TYR A 74 19.18 -4.35 22.93
CA TYR A 74 18.74 -5.10 24.11
C TYR A 74 18.05 -4.18 25.13
N HIS A 75 17.42 -4.75 26.15
CA HIS A 75 16.76 -4.06 27.26
C HIS A 75 15.65 -3.11 26.77
N GLY A 76 14.80 -3.61 25.86
CA GLY A 76 13.65 -2.88 25.32
C GLY A 76 12.42 -3.77 25.13
N THR A 77 11.48 -3.29 24.31
CA THR A 77 10.37 -4.11 23.81
C THR A 77 10.49 -4.23 22.29
N ILE A 78 10.88 -5.40 21.79
CA ILE A 78 10.96 -5.66 20.36
C ILE A 78 9.62 -6.21 19.89
N LEU A 79 8.91 -5.50 19.00
CA LEU A 79 7.71 -6.02 18.33
C LEU A 79 8.15 -6.93 17.17
N THR A 80 7.71 -8.18 17.18
CA THR A 80 8.15 -9.19 16.19
C THR A 80 7.19 -9.33 15.00
N MET A 81 5.90 -9.03 15.23
CA MET A 81 4.75 -9.35 14.37
C MET A 81 4.48 -10.87 14.18
N GLU A 82 5.17 -11.73 14.93
CA GLU A 82 4.87 -13.17 15.00
C GLU A 82 3.67 -13.45 15.93
N THR A 83 2.88 -14.48 15.60
CA THR A 83 1.64 -14.79 16.35
C THR A 83 1.93 -15.42 17.72
N ASP A 84 2.85 -16.37 17.78
CA ASP A 84 3.15 -17.12 19.02
C ASP A 84 4.14 -16.38 19.95
N HIS A 85 4.93 -15.45 19.38
CA HIS A 85 5.97 -14.69 20.08
C HIS A 85 5.95 -13.20 19.69
N PRO A 86 4.86 -12.46 19.94
CA PRO A 86 4.65 -11.10 19.42
C PRO A 86 5.63 -10.05 19.97
N THR A 87 6.30 -10.33 21.09
CA THR A 87 7.27 -9.43 21.75
C THR A 87 8.52 -10.18 22.21
N ALA A 88 9.68 -9.55 22.09
CA ALA A 88 10.96 -9.98 22.66
C ALA A 88 11.65 -8.81 23.41
N GLN A 89 12.79 -9.06 24.06
CA GLN A 89 13.55 -8.03 24.80
C GLN A 89 14.73 -7.47 23.98
N ALA A 90 15.35 -8.33 23.17
CA ALA A 90 16.54 -8.02 22.39
C ALA A 90 16.50 -8.61 20.97
N ILE A 91 17.32 -8.03 20.07
CA ILE A 91 17.47 -8.46 18.67
C ILE A 91 18.93 -8.36 18.17
N ALA A 92 19.44 -9.52 17.72
CA ALA A 92 20.65 -9.80 16.97
C ALA A 92 20.58 -9.41 15.48
N LEU A 93 21.55 -8.66 14.93
CA LEU A 93 21.68 -8.47 13.47
C LEU A 93 23.10 -8.73 12.95
N GLN A 94 23.19 -9.29 11.74
CA GLN A 94 24.43 -9.44 10.98
C GLN A 94 24.16 -9.04 9.52
N GLY A 95 24.87 -8.02 9.04
CA GLY A 95 24.57 -7.33 7.78
C GLY A 95 23.09 -6.96 7.68
N ALA A 96 22.44 -7.38 6.58
CA ALA A 96 21.02 -7.14 6.32
C ALA A 96 20.08 -8.25 6.87
N LYS A 97 20.53 -9.06 7.84
CA LYS A 97 19.75 -10.17 8.42
C LYS A 97 19.58 -10.04 9.92
N ILE A 98 18.42 -10.45 10.41
CA ILE A 98 18.21 -10.77 11.83
C ILE A 98 18.90 -12.12 12.10
N LEU A 99 19.75 -12.15 13.12
CA LEU A 99 20.53 -13.33 13.54
C LEU A 99 19.88 -14.05 14.71
N ALA A 100 19.28 -13.30 15.65
CA ALA A 100 18.59 -13.81 16.82
C ALA A 100 17.55 -12.80 17.32
N ILE A 101 16.53 -13.27 18.02
CA ILE A 101 15.52 -12.45 18.70
C ILE A 101 15.00 -13.23 19.90
N GLY A 102 14.92 -12.62 21.09
CA GLY A 102 14.67 -13.37 22.33
C GLY A 102 14.82 -12.55 23.61
N SER A 103 15.25 -13.21 24.69
CA SER A 103 15.61 -12.51 25.93
C SER A 103 16.91 -11.73 25.78
N ASP A 104 17.17 -10.81 26.71
CA ASP A 104 18.44 -10.06 26.74
C ASP A 104 19.65 -11.02 26.84
N ASP A 105 19.59 -12.04 27.71
CA ASP A 105 20.67 -13.02 27.91
C ASP A 105 20.91 -13.88 26.65
N ASP A 106 19.85 -14.39 26.02
CA ASP A 106 19.95 -15.24 24.81
C ASP A 106 20.63 -14.48 23.66
N VAL A 107 20.28 -13.20 23.49
CA VAL A 107 20.76 -12.39 22.37
C VAL A 107 22.14 -11.80 22.66
N LEU A 108 22.43 -11.38 23.90
CA LEU A 108 23.77 -10.91 24.30
C LEU A 108 24.86 -11.99 24.15
N ALA A 109 24.49 -13.27 24.09
CA ALA A 109 25.42 -14.37 23.76
C ALA A 109 26.04 -14.25 22.35
N TYR A 110 25.41 -13.53 21.42
CA TYR A 110 25.91 -13.28 20.06
C TYR A 110 26.92 -12.11 19.97
N ARG A 111 27.26 -11.49 21.11
CA ARG A 111 28.17 -10.34 21.19
C ARG A 111 29.64 -10.77 21.05
N GLY A 112 30.30 -10.32 19.99
CA GLY A 112 31.74 -10.41 19.80
C GLY A 112 32.50 -9.10 20.09
N PRO A 113 33.83 -9.06 19.93
CA PRO A 113 34.66 -7.91 20.27
C PRO A 113 34.40 -6.64 19.43
N ALA A 114 33.76 -6.78 18.27
CA ALA A 114 33.43 -5.68 17.35
C ALA A 114 31.94 -5.32 17.33
N THR A 115 31.07 -6.08 18.03
CA THR A 115 29.62 -5.91 18.01
C THR A 115 29.20 -4.58 18.65
N GLN A 116 28.53 -3.72 17.88
CA GLN A 116 27.89 -2.53 18.43
C GLN A 116 26.72 -2.96 19.33
N THR A 117 26.80 -2.66 20.62
CA THR A 117 25.75 -3.02 21.60
C THR A 117 24.98 -1.76 21.99
N ILE A 118 23.65 -1.79 21.87
CA ILE A 118 22.76 -0.62 22.04
C ILE A 118 21.71 -0.93 23.11
N ASP A 119 21.77 -0.20 24.22
CA ASP A 119 20.80 -0.27 25.31
C ASP A 119 19.55 0.55 24.95
N LEU A 120 18.42 -0.14 24.77
CA LEU A 120 17.13 0.48 24.46
C LEU A 120 16.49 1.17 25.66
N GLN A 121 16.97 0.97 26.90
CA GLN A 121 16.49 1.68 28.11
C GLN A 121 14.96 1.60 28.30
N GLY A 122 14.34 0.50 27.88
CA GLY A 122 12.89 0.28 27.91
C GLY A 122 12.11 0.81 26.70
N TYR A 123 12.75 1.46 25.71
CA TYR A 123 12.10 1.87 24.48
C TYR A 123 11.65 0.68 23.62
N THR A 124 10.65 0.92 22.77
CA THR A 124 10.13 -0.05 21.81
C THR A 124 10.91 0.01 20.50
N LEU A 125 11.34 -1.15 19.99
CA LEU A 125 11.83 -1.34 18.63
C LEU A 125 10.76 -2.10 17.84
N MET A 126 10.47 -1.67 16.62
CA MET A 126 9.48 -2.30 15.75
C MET A 126 10.00 -2.41 14.31
N PRO A 127 9.40 -3.28 13.46
CA PRO A 127 9.72 -3.29 12.05
C PRO A 127 9.40 -1.93 11.42
N GLY A 128 10.26 -1.46 10.51
CA GLY A 128 9.97 -0.28 9.71
C GLY A 128 8.73 -0.49 8.84
N PHE A 129 7.97 0.58 8.61
CA PHE A 129 6.71 0.50 7.90
C PHE A 129 6.89 0.08 6.43
N VAL A 130 5.88 -0.63 5.93
CA VAL A 130 5.77 -1.12 4.56
C VAL A 130 4.58 -0.43 3.90
N ASP A 131 4.83 0.57 3.06
CA ASP A 131 3.77 1.18 2.26
C ASP A 131 3.43 0.28 1.07
N ALA A 132 2.25 -0.33 1.10
CA ALA A 132 1.83 -1.28 0.07
C ALA A 132 1.50 -0.60 -1.28
N HIS A 133 1.27 0.72 -1.33
CA HIS A 133 0.83 1.44 -2.52
C HIS A 133 1.17 2.93 -2.42
N SER A 134 2.29 3.31 -3.02
CA SER A 134 2.73 4.70 -3.13
C SER A 134 2.93 5.11 -4.58
N HIS A 135 3.14 6.41 -4.77
CA HIS A 135 3.64 7.05 -5.99
C HIS A 135 4.89 7.91 -5.66
N LEU A 136 5.64 7.50 -4.63
CA LEU A 136 6.64 8.33 -3.93
C LEU A 136 7.68 8.95 -4.86
N PHE A 137 8.18 8.21 -5.86
CA PHE A 137 9.16 8.75 -6.80
C PHE A 137 8.50 9.31 -8.08
N ASN A 138 7.35 8.75 -8.51
CA ASN A 138 6.54 9.32 -9.60
C ASN A 138 6.15 10.80 -9.31
N ASP A 139 5.71 11.09 -8.09
CA ASP A 139 5.17 12.40 -7.70
C ASP A 139 6.21 13.34 -7.07
N ALA A 140 7.42 12.85 -6.75
CA ALA A 140 8.49 13.65 -6.13
C ALA A 140 8.75 14.96 -6.89
N ALA A 141 8.92 14.88 -8.21
CA ALA A 141 9.17 16.06 -9.05
C ALA A 141 7.98 17.04 -9.06
N THR A 142 6.74 16.55 -8.97
CA THR A 142 5.52 17.37 -8.85
C THR A 142 5.46 18.08 -7.49
N ALA A 143 5.95 17.44 -6.43
CA ALA A 143 6.13 18.04 -5.10
C ALA A 143 7.35 18.99 -5.01
N GLY A 144 8.16 19.10 -6.08
CA GLY A 144 9.38 19.91 -6.10
C GLY A 144 10.58 19.27 -5.39
N LEU A 145 10.55 17.94 -5.20
CA LEU A 145 11.57 17.14 -4.55
C LEU A 145 12.38 16.33 -5.56
N ASP A 146 13.63 16.02 -5.21
CA ASP A 146 14.40 14.95 -5.86
C ASP A 146 14.16 13.59 -5.17
N MET A 147 14.65 12.49 -5.76
CA MET A 147 14.49 11.14 -5.19
C MET A 147 15.17 10.99 -3.82
N ASP A 148 16.26 11.70 -3.52
CA ASP A 148 16.91 11.62 -2.21
C ASP A 148 16.10 12.33 -1.13
N GLN A 149 15.46 13.43 -1.46
CA GLN A 149 14.52 14.14 -0.59
C GLN A 149 13.24 13.32 -0.35
N ALA A 150 12.70 12.68 -1.39
CA ALA A 150 11.55 11.77 -1.27
C ALA A 150 11.87 10.55 -0.38
N GLN A 151 13.03 9.92 -0.57
CA GLN A 151 13.52 8.85 0.32
C GLN A 151 13.71 9.34 1.75
N GLN A 152 14.24 10.55 1.94
CA GLN A 152 14.49 11.12 3.26
C GLN A 152 13.19 11.33 4.04
N GLN A 153 12.15 11.90 3.41
CA GLN A 153 10.84 12.08 4.05
C GLN A 153 10.22 10.74 4.44
N ALA A 154 10.23 9.75 3.55
CA ALA A 154 9.71 8.41 3.86
C ALA A 154 10.42 7.76 5.06
N LEU A 155 11.75 7.87 5.13
CA LEU A 155 12.56 7.37 6.24
C LEU A 155 12.28 8.12 7.56
N GLU A 156 12.01 9.43 7.52
CA GLU A 156 11.63 10.23 8.70
C GLU A 156 10.28 9.83 9.29
N TYR A 157 9.35 9.34 8.46
CA TYR A 157 8.11 8.68 8.91
C TYR A 157 8.26 7.16 9.17
N GLY A 158 9.48 6.62 9.11
CA GLY A 158 9.78 5.22 9.40
C GLY A 158 9.38 4.23 8.31
N ILE A 159 9.02 4.69 7.11
CA ILE A 159 8.79 3.84 5.93
C ILE A 159 10.16 3.35 5.44
N THR A 160 10.32 2.03 5.35
CA THR A 160 11.60 1.40 4.92
C THR A 160 11.44 0.54 3.67
N THR A 161 10.21 0.13 3.37
CA THR A 161 9.84 -0.60 2.16
C THR A 161 8.59 0.05 1.57
N PHE A 162 8.52 0.14 0.25
CA PHE A 162 7.27 0.50 -0.40
C PHE A 162 7.06 -0.21 -1.74
N ALA A 163 5.89 -0.01 -2.35
CA ALA A 163 5.60 -0.41 -3.71
C ALA A 163 5.16 0.80 -4.54
N ASP A 164 5.96 1.13 -5.56
CA ASP A 164 5.73 2.26 -6.46
C ASP A 164 4.78 1.82 -7.58
N MET A 165 3.64 2.50 -7.68
CA MET A 165 2.57 2.17 -8.59
C MET A 165 2.67 2.99 -9.88
N PHE A 166 2.36 2.38 -11.02
CA PHE A 166 2.38 3.04 -12.33
C PHE A 166 3.79 3.51 -12.75
N VAL A 167 4.67 2.52 -12.93
CA VAL A 167 6.04 2.71 -13.44
C VAL A 167 6.04 2.51 -14.97
N THR A 168 6.51 3.49 -15.74
CA THR A 168 6.66 3.40 -17.20
C THR A 168 7.99 2.75 -17.61
N GLU A 169 8.22 2.51 -18.91
CA GLU A 169 9.46 1.90 -19.43
C GLU A 169 10.66 2.84 -19.23
N GLU A 170 10.45 4.15 -19.39
CA GLU A 170 11.43 5.20 -19.14
C GLU A 170 11.78 5.27 -17.65
N PHE A 171 10.78 5.28 -16.78
CA PHE A 171 10.98 5.40 -15.33
C PHE A 171 11.61 4.13 -14.73
N LEU A 172 11.31 2.95 -15.30
CA LEU A 172 12.02 1.71 -14.96
C LEU A 172 13.52 1.80 -15.30
N ALA A 173 13.90 2.49 -16.38
CA ALA A 173 15.31 2.68 -16.73
C ALA A 173 16.01 3.65 -15.78
N GLU A 174 15.34 4.74 -15.39
CA GLU A 174 15.83 5.71 -14.38
C GLU A 174 16.05 5.05 -13.01
N MET A 175 15.03 4.36 -12.48
CA MET A 175 15.12 3.66 -11.20
C MET A 175 16.23 2.60 -11.17
N ARG A 176 16.49 1.92 -12.31
CA ARG A 176 17.58 0.96 -12.44
C ARG A 176 18.96 1.61 -12.46
N ALA A 177 19.12 2.80 -13.03
CA ALA A 177 20.37 3.56 -12.94
C ALA A 177 20.60 4.04 -11.49
N TYR A 178 19.55 4.54 -10.85
CA TYR A 178 19.58 5.00 -9.45
C TYR A 178 19.92 3.88 -8.45
N GLU A 179 19.48 2.65 -8.69
CA GLU A 179 19.96 1.47 -7.95
C GLU A 179 21.45 1.16 -8.22
N GLN A 180 21.87 1.18 -9.49
CA GLN A 180 23.24 0.83 -9.90
C GLN A 180 24.30 1.80 -9.36
N ASP A 181 23.95 3.09 -9.23
CA ASP A 181 24.78 4.10 -8.58
C ASP A 181 24.80 3.97 -7.04
N GLY A 182 23.94 3.12 -6.46
CA GLY A 182 23.90 2.81 -5.03
C GLY A 182 23.01 3.75 -4.19
N ASN A 183 22.15 4.55 -4.81
CA ASN A 183 21.40 5.62 -4.14
C ASN A 183 20.10 5.14 -3.45
N LEU A 184 19.66 3.90 -3.69
CA LEU A 184 18.47 3.35 -3.03
C LEU A 184 18.72 3.03 -1.55
N ARG A 185 18.01 3.77 -0.70
CA ARG A 185 17.88 3.60 0.76
C ARG A 185 16.56 2.91 1.14
N LEU A 186 15.54 3.00 0.30
CA LEU A 186 14.25 2.29 0.46
C LEU A 186 14.19 1.00 -0.36
N ARG A 187 13.60 -0.06 0.22
CA ARG A 187 13.23 -1.27 -0.54
C ARG A 187 12.01 -0.97 -1.42
N THR A 188 12.20 -1.00 -2.73
CA THR A 188 11.27 -0.44 -3.72
C THR A 188 10.71 -1.52 -4.62
N SER A 189 9.39 -1.67 -4.64
CA SER A 189 8.69 -2.69 -5.45
C SER A 189 7.96 -2.01 -6.62
N LEU A 190 8.55 -2.02 -7.81
CA LEU A 190 7.98 -1.39 -9.00
C LEU A 190 6.81 -2.20 -9.57
N TYR A 191 5.70 -1.52 -9.90
CA TYR A 191 4.55 -2.10 -10.61
C TYR A 191 4.38 -1.45 -11.98
N LEU A 192 4.70 -2.23 -13.02
CA LEU A 192 4.82 -1.75 -14.40
C LEU A 192 3.45 -1.40 -15.00
N ALA A 193 3.32 -0.23 -15.62
CA ALA A 193 2.07 0.29 -16.17
C ALA A 193 1.54 -0.54 -17.36
N TYR A 194 0.37 -1.17 -17.21
CA TYR A 194 -0.41 -1.72 -18.33
C TYR A 194 -1.42 -0.69 -18.87
N THR A 195 -1.95 0.15 -17.99
CA THR A 195 -2.76 1.34 -18.34
C THR A 195 -2.38 2.54 -17.49
N ASP A 196 -2.70 3.74 -17.98
CA ASP A 196 -2.80 4.94 -17.13
C ASP A 196 -4.13 4.96 -16.34
N PRO A 197 -4.34 5.95 -15.44
CA PRO A 197 -5.60 6.10 -14.70
C PRO A 197 -6.80 6.53 -15.56
N CYS A 198 -6.58 6.91 -16.82
CA CYS A 198 -7.58 7.37 -17.77
C CYS A 198 -7.98 6.30 -18.80
N GLY A 199 -7.44 5.09 -18.70
CA GLY A 199 -7.74 3.95 -19.57
C GLY A 199 -6.85 3.80 -20.81
N THR A 200 -5.82 4.63 -21.00
CA THR A 200 -4.87 4.48 -22.11
C THR A 200 -4.05 3.21 -21.93
N LEU A 201 -4.08 2.31 -22.92
CA LEU A 201 -3.30 1.08 -22.90
C LEU A 201 -1.81 1.35 -23.23
N TYR A 202 -0.91 0.92 -22.34
CA TYR A 202 0.54 0.85 -22.60
C TYR A 202 0.92 -0.49 -23.25
N GLY A 203 0.07 -1.51 -23.09
CA GLY A 203 0.22 -2.80 -23.77
C GLY A 203 1.33 -3.68 -23.18
N ASP A 204 2.10 -4.32 -24.06
CA ASP A 204 2.87 -5.53 -23.73
C ASP A 204 4.34 -5.31 -23.32
N TRP A 205 4.82 -4.07 -23.28
CA TRP A 205 6.23 -3.72 -23.00
C TRP A 205 6.76 -4.37 -21.71
N TYR A 206 5.91 -4.49 -20.68
CA TYR A 206 6.23 -5.10 -19.40
C TYR A 206 6.74 -6.55 -19.54
N LYS A 207 6.31 -7.29 -20.58
CA LYS A 207 6.72 -8.69 -20.83
C LYS A 207 8.23 -8.83 -21.13
N GLN A 208 8.93 -7.72 -21.41
CA GLN A 208 10.39 -7.68 -21.57
C GLN A 208 11.15 -7.70 -20.22
N TYR A 209 10.47 -7.40 -19.11
CA TYR A 209 11.09 -7.07 -17.82
C TYR A 209 10.61 -8.00 -16.68
N PRO A 210 11.04 -9.28 -16.67
CA PRO A 210 10.49 -10.31 -15.77
C PRO A 210 10.59 -9.92 -14.28
N PRO A 211 9.62 -10.38 -13.46
CA PRO A 211 9.54 -9.98 -12.06
C PRO A 211 10.67 -10.59 -11.23
N THR A 212 11.20 -9.83 -10.27
CA THR A 212 12.27 -10.29 -9.36
C THR A 212 11.76 -10.50 -7.94
N ARG A 213 12.36 -11.46 -7.24
CA ARG A 213 11.97 -11.90 -5.88
C ARG A 213 13.20 -12.36 -5.08
N THR A 214 14.35 -11.73 -5.30
CA THR A 214 15.64 -12.12 -4.72
C THR A 214 15.71 -11.68 -3.25
N PRO A 215 15.92 -12.59 -2.28
CA PRO A 215 15.96 -12.20 -0.87
C PRO A 215 17.04 -11.15 -0.58
N GLY A 216 16.62 -9.97 -0.15
CA GLY A 216 17.50 -8.85 0.19
C GLY A 216 17.69 -7.78 -0.89
N GLU A 217 17.10 -7.94 -2.08
CA GLU A 217 17.12 -6.93 -3.16
C GLU A 217 16.57 -5.56 -2.70
N MET A 218 17.09 -4.47 -3.27
CA MET A 218 16.67 -3.10 -2.96
C MET A 218 15.62 -2.62 -3.96
N LEU A 219 15.87 -2.73 -5.26
CA LEU A 219 14.84 -2.60 -6.29
C LEU A 219 14.31 -4.00 -6.68
N ARG A 220 13.01 -4.07 -6.97
CA ARG A 220 12.42 -5.25 -7.61
C ARG A 220 11.28 -4.89 -8.53
N ILE A 221 11.08 -5.71 -9.55
CA ILE A 221 9.87 -5.67 -10.37
C ILE A 221 8.86 -6.60 -9.69
N GLY A 222 7.94 -6.01 -8.93
CA GLY A 222 6.96 -6.77 -8.14
C GLY A 222 5.79 -7.26 -8.98
N GLY A 223 5.29 -6.45 -9.91
CA GLY A 223 4.05 -6.73 -10.61
C GLY A 223 3.72 -5.79 -11.76
N VAL A 224 2.45 -5.81 -12.14
CA VAL A 224 1.85 -4.98 -13.20
C VAL A 224 0.70 -4.18 -12.62
N LYS A 225 0.67 -2.86 -12.85
CA LYS A 225 -0.40 -1.94 -12.47
C LYS A 225 -1.43 -1.85 -13.60
N MET A 226 -2.69 -2.00 -13.25
CA MET A 226 -3.86 -1.82 -14.13
C MET A 226 -4.84 -0.86 -13.46
N PHE A 227 -5.60 -0.09 -14.24
CA PHE A 227 -6.74 0.68 -13.76
C PHE A 227 -8.02 0.18 -14.42
N ALA A 228 -8.99 -0.27 -13.63
CA ALA A 228 -10.24 -0.85 -14.11
C ALA A 228 -11.34 0.21 -14.33
N ASP A 229 -11.32 1.31 -13.57
CA ASP A 229 -12.30 2.38 -13.66
C ASP A 229 -11.73 3.80 -13.56
N GLY A 230 -12.55 4.77 -13.96
CA GLY A 230 -12.16 6.17 -14.08
C GLY A 230 -12.09 6.97 -12.78
N GLY A 231 -11.98 6.35 -11.60
CA GLY A 231 -12.00 7.05 -10.31
C GLY A 231 -10.84 8.02 -10.04
N VAL A 232 -9.90 8.19 -10.97
CA VAL A 232 -8.83 9.22 -10.94
C VAL A 232 -9.05 10.29 -12.01
N CYS A 233 -9.35 9.90 -13.26
CA CYS A 233 -9.57 10.83 -14.38
C CYS A 233 -11.04 11.24 -14.61
N GLY A 234 -11.96 10.83 -13.72
CA GLY A 234 -13.40 10.96 -13.92
C GLY A 234 -14.22 10.41 -12.75
N LYS A 235 -15.24 9.59 -13.06
CA LYS A 235 -16.11 8.93 -12.06
C LYS A 235 -15.74 7.45 -11.94
N ALA A 236 -15.75 6.93 -10.71
CA ALA A 236 -15.60 5.51 -10.42
C ALA A 236 -16.80 4.70 -10.96
N ALA A 237 -16.61 3.41 -11.29
CA ALA A 237 -17.65 2.61 -11.95
C ALA A 237 -18.58 1.92 -10.94
N LEU A 238 -19.81 2.41 -10.80
CA LEU A 238 -20.77 2.03 -9.77
C LEU A 238 -22.05 1.40 -10.31
N SER A 239 -22.62 0.45 -9.56
CA SER A 239 -23.93 -0.14 -9.88
C SER A 239 -25.07 0.85 -9.64
N THR A 240 -24.91 1.75 -8.67
CA THR A 240 -25.80 2.90 -8.44
C THR A 240 -25.42 4.04 -9.37
N GLY A 241 -26.41 4.62 -10.05
CA GLY A 241 -26.20 5.80 -10.91
C GLY A 241 -25.94 7.06 -10.09
N TYR A 242 -25.03 7.90 -10.55
CA TYR A 242 -24.70 9.17 -9.89
C TYR A 242 -25.82 10.22 -10.05
N PRO A 243 -25.92 11.19 -9.13
CA PRO A 243 -26.55 12.49 -9.38
C PRO A 243 -26.05 13.11 -10.69
N GLY A 244 -26.98 13.68 -11.46
CA GLY A 244 -26.73 14.17 -12.83
C GLY A 244 -26.64 13.07 -13.90
N GLY A 245 -26.66 11.79 -13.52
CA GLY A 245 -26.64 10.65 -14.42
C GLY A 245 -25.26 10.04 -14.69
N GLY A 246 -25.29 8.90 -15.37
CA GLY A 246 -24.14 8.04 -15.61
C GLY A 246 -23.75 7.21 -14.39
N ASN A 247 -22.96 6.16 -14.62
CA ASN A 247 -22.51 5.21 -13.61
C ASN A 247 -20.98 5.25 -13.41
N GLY A 248 -20.30 6.23 -14.01
CA GLY A 248 -18.86 6.15 -14.25
C GLY A 248 -18.52 5.13 -15.34
N ASP A 249 -17.22 4.98 -15.60
CA ASP A 249 -16.73 4.24 -16.77
C ASP A 249 -15.75 3.14 -16.37
N LEU A 250 -15.90 1.97 -16.99
CA LEU A 250 -14.94 0.86 -16.93
C LEU A 250 -13.99 0.95 -18.13
N TRP A 251 -12.68 0.87 -17.86
CA TRP A 251 -11.64 0.90 -18.89
C TRP A 251 -11.50 -0.42 -19.67
N PHE A 252 -12.20 -1.48 -19.23
CA PHE A 252 -12.19 -2.80 -19.87
C PHE A 252 -13.60 -3.39 -20.00
N THR A 253 -13.78 -4.28 -20.99
CA THR A 253 -14.80 -5.34 -20.88
C THR A 253 -14.27 -6.45 -19.96
N GLN A 254 -15.17 -7.26 -19.38
CA GLN A 254 -14.75 -8.38 -18.52
C GLN A 254 -13.77 -9.30 -19.24
N GLU A 255 -14.00 -9.62 -20.52
CA GLU A 255 -13.14 -10.49 -21.32
C GLU A 255 -11.76 -9.85 -21.59
N ALA A 256 -11.68 -8.52 -21.66
CA ALA A 256 -10.42 -7.81 -21.83
C ALA A 256 -9.56 -7.87 -20.56
N LEU A 257 -10.14 -7.55 -19.39
CA LEU A 257 -9.42 -7.64 -18.12
C LEU A 257 -9.05 -9.10 -17.77
N ASN A 258 -9.96 -10.05 -18.03
CA ASN A 258 -9.69 -11.49 -17.89
C ASN A 258 -8.44 -11.93 -18.67
N ARG A 259 -8.28 -11.47 -19.92
CA ARG A 259 -7.07 -11.76 -20.73
C ARG A 259 -5.83 -11.07 -20.16
N ALA A 260 -5.92 -9.78 -19.84
CA ALA A 260 -4.79 -9.01 -19.31
C ALA A 260 -4.22 -9.63 -18.02
N VAL A 261 -5.08 -9.99 -17.06
CA VAL A 261 -4.67 -10.61 -15.80
C VAL A 261 -4.13 -12.03 -16.01
N ALA A 262 -4.76 -12.84 -16.87
CA ALA A 262 -4.28 -14.19 -17.18
C ALA A 262 -2.92 -14.19 -17.89
N GLU A 263 -2.66 -13.22 -18.78
CA GLU A 263 -1.37 -13.07 -19.46
C GLU A 263 -0.26 -12.57 -18.52
N ALA A 264 -0.56 -11.58 -17.67
CA ALA A 264 0.38 -11.10 -16.65
C ALA A 264 0.75 -12.22 -15.66
N GLN A 265 -0.24 -12.98 -15.17
CA GLN A 265 -0.01 -14.14 -14.30
C GLN A 265 0.82 -15.23 -15.00
N LYS A 266 0.54 -15.52 -16.27
CA LYS A 266 1.30 -16.49 -17.08
C LYS A 266 2.76 -16.06 -17.28
N ALA A 267 3.04 -14.76 -17.33
CA ALA A 267 4.38 -14.19 -17.37
C ALA A 267 5.04 -14.06 -15.96
N GLY A 268 4.36 -14.48 -14.89
CA GLY A 268 4.91 -14.57 -13.53
C GLY A 268 4.59 -13.41 -12.59
N TYR A 269 3.91 -12.37 -13.08
CA TYR A 269 3.65 -11.15 -12.31
C TYR A 269 2.52 -11.33 -11.28
N GLN A 270 2.62 -10.55 -10.20
CA GLN A 270 1.46 -10.15 -9.40
C GLN A 270 0.74 -9.01 -10.15
N VAL A 271 -0.60 -9.01 -10.23
CA VAL A 271 -1.34 -7.82 -10.69
C VAL A 271 -1.79 -6.96 -9.52
N ALA A 272 -1.77 -5.63 -9.73
CA ALA A 272 -2.35 -4.61 -8.87
C ALA A 272 -3.38 -3.82 -9.67
N ILE A 273 -4.67 -4.03 -9.37
CA ILE A 273 -5.78 -3.46 -10.12
C ILE A 273 -6.42 -2.32 -9.31
N HIS A 274 -6.26 -1.07 -9.75
CA HIS A 274 -7.06 0.04 -9.24
C HIS A 274 -8.52 -0.19 -9.61
N ALA A 275 -9.36 -0.29 -8.59
CA ALA A 275 -10.80 -0.42 -8.73
C ALA A 275 -11.46 0.33 -7.57
N GLN A 276 -12.02 1.51 -7.84
CA GLN A 276 -12.70 2.27 -6.80
C GLN A 276 -14.18 1.89 -6.67
N GLY A 277 -14.90 1.88 -7.80
CA GLY A 277 -16.33 1.59 -7.83
C GLY A 277 -16.64 0.09 -7.76
N ASP A 278 -17.84 -0.26 -7.31
CA ASP A 278 -18.20 -1.66 -7.09
C ASP A 278 -18.27 -2.51 -8.36
N LEU A 279 -18.60 -1.92 -9.52
CA LEU A 279 -18.52 -2.64 -10.80
C LEU A 279 -17.06 -2.93 -11.17
N ALA A 280 -16.14 -2.00 -10.85
CA ALA A 280 -14.71 -2.18 -11.07
C ALA A 280 -14.14 -3.28 -10.16
N ILE A 281 -14.55 -3.28 -8.89
CA ILE A 281 -14.14 -4.27 -7.89
C ILE A 281 -14.67 -5.65 -8.30
N GLU A 282 -15.95 -5.76 -8.69
CA GLU A 282 -16.54 -7.00 -9.20
C GLU A 282 -15.82 -7.49 -10.47
N GLN A 283 -15.54 -6.60 -11.42
CA GLN A 283 -14.81 -6.93 -12.65
C GLN A 283 -13.39 -7.43 -12.35
N ALA A 284 -12.66 -6.77 -11.43
CA ALA A 284 -11.32 -7.14 -11.01
C ALA A 284 -11.30 -8.50 -10.28
N GLN A 285 -12.25 -8.75 -9.37
CA GLN A 285 -12.39 -10.05 -8.71
C GLN A 285 -12.68 -11.17 -9.73
N ASN A 286 -13.58 -10.94 -10.68
CA ASN A 286 -13.90 -11.89 -11.74
C ASN A 286 -12.67 -12.20 -12.62
N ALA A 287 -11.86 -11.19 -12.96
CA ALA A 287 -10.64 -11.36 -13.75
C ALA A 287 -9.54 -12.13 -13.01
N ILE A 288 -9.36 -11.87 -11.71
CA ILE A 288 -8.43 -12.62 -10.87
C ILE A 288 -8.90 -14.07 -10.70
N ALA A 289 -10.19 -14.31 -10.41
CA ALA A 289 -10.75 -15.66 -10.31
C ALA A 289 -10.62 -16.46 -11.63
N PHE A 290 -10.85 -15.81 -12.77
CA PHE A 290 -10.66 -16.38 -14.10
C PHE A 290 -9.20 -16.78 -14.35
N ALA A 291 -8.24 -15.90 -14.05
CA ALA A 291 -6.83 -16.18 -14.24
C ALA A 291 -6.32 -17.32 -13.34
N LEU A 292 -6.82 -17.40 -12.10
CA LEU A 292 -6.46 -18.45 -11.15
C LEU A 292 -7.02 -19.83 -11.53
N ASP A 293 -8.15 -19.89 -12.24
CA ASP A 293 -8.77 -21.14 -12.72
C ASP A 293 -8.92 -22.16 -11.56
N GLY A 294 -9.61 -21.72 -10.50
CA GLY A 294 -9.91 -22.50 -9.30
C GLY A 294 -8.71 -22.81 -8.37
N LYS A 295 -7.51 -22.29 -8.65
CA LYS A 295 -6.30 -22.51 -7.84
C LYS A 295 -6.12 -21.41 -6.78
N PRO A 296 -5.43 -21.69 -5.65
CA PRO A 296 -5.12 -20.66 -4.67
C PRO A 296 -4.28 -19.51 -5.25
N ASN A 297 -4.52 -18.28 -4.79
CA ASN A 297 -3.80 -17.08 -5.20
C ASN A 297 -2.34 -17.00 -4.67
N THR A 298 -1.49 -17.94 -5.10
CA THR A 298 -0.05 -17.95 -4.76
C THR A 298 0.72 -16.77 -5.37
N TYR A 299 0.13 -16.11 -6.38
CA TYR A 299 0.63 -14.86 -6.96
C TYR A 299 0.35 -13.63 -6.09
N ARG A 300 -0.57 -13.74 -5.10
CA ARG A 300 -1.06 -12.64 -4.25
C ARG A 300 -1.61 -11.44 -5.03
N HIS A 301 -2.30 -11.71 -6.15
CA HIS A 301 -3.01 -10.68 -6.93
C HIS A 301 -3.86 -9.79 -6.02
N ARG A 302 -3.81 -8.48 -6.26
CA ARG A 302 -4.27 -7.42 -5.36
C ARG A 302 -5.21 -6.46 -6.07
N ILE A 303 -6.19 -5.95 -5.31
CA ILE A 303 -7.11 -4.89 -5.74
C ILE A 303 -6.87 -3.68 -4.85
N GLU A 304 -6.71 -2.53 -5.47
CA GLU A 304 -6.30 -1.29 -4.83
C GLU A 304 -7.50 -0.39 -4.51
N HIS A 305 -7.36 0.41 -3.45
CA HIS A 305 -8.35 1.37 -2.94
C HIS A 305 -9.57 0.68 -2.33
N ASN A 306 -10.42 0.04 -3.14
CA ASN A 306 -11.64 -0.67 -2.72
C ASN A 306 -12.76 0.17 -2.00
N PRO A 307 -12.85 1.52 -2.06
CA PRO A 307 -13.72 2.32 -1.19
C PRO A 307 -15.23 2.05 -1.30
N PHE A 308 -15.75 1.62 -2.45
CA PHE A 308 -17.19 1.42 -2.64
C PHE A 308 -17.63 -0.05 -2.61
N ALA A 309 -16.79 -0.97 -2.12
CA ALA A 309 -17.05 -2.41 -2.12
C ALA A 309 -18.42 -2.80 -1.52
N ARG A 310 -19.28 -3.45 -2.32
CA ARG A 310 -20.56 -3.99 -1.82
C ARG A 310 -20.33 -5.16 -0.84
N PRO A 311 -21.22 -5.36 0.17
CA PRO A 311 -21.14 -6.48 1.10
C PRO A 311 -21.11 -7.87 0.45
N ASP A 312 -21.73 -8.08 -0.71
CA ASP A 312 -21.68 -9.36 -1.44
C ASP A 312 -20.31 -9.65 -2.08
N LEU A 313 -19.48 -8.62 -2.27
CA LEU A 313 -18.12 -8.74 -2.80
C LEU A 313 -17.08 -9.00 -1.69
N LEU A 314 -17.41 -8.79 -0.41
CA LEU A 314 -16.45 -8.92 0.69
C LEU A 314 -16.01 -10.37 0.97
N PRO A 315 -16.90 -11.39 1.05
CA PRO A 315 -16.49 -12.78 1.28
C PRO A 315 -15.53 -13.29 0.19
N ARG A 316 -15.76 -12.86 -1.05
CA ARG A 316 -15.02 -13.27 -2.24
C ARG A 316 -13.53 -12.93 -2.20
N TYR A 317 -13.11 -11.90 -1.45
CA TYR A 317 -11.67 -11.66 -1.19
C TYR A 317 -11.02 -12.86 -0.50
N SER A 318 -11.68 -13.42 0.52
CA SER A 318 -11.18 -14.59 1.26
C SER A 318 -11.29 -15.90 0.45
N GLU A 319 -12.35 -16.06 -0.34
CA GLU A 319 -12.61 -17.26 -1.15
C GLU A 319 -11.61 -17.40 -2.31
N ILE A 320 -11.31 -16.28 -2.98
CA ILE A 320 -10.36 -16.21 -4.09
C ILE A 320 -8.91 -16.05 -3.56
N GLY A 321 -8.74 -15.54 -2.33
CA GLY A 321 -7.45 -15.21 -1.73
C GLY A 321 -6.85 -13.91 -2.27
N ILE A 322 -7.69 -12.95 -2.68
CA ILE A 322 -7.26 -11.63 -3.16
C ILE A 322 -6.72 -10.81 -1.97
N VAL A 323 -5.64 -10.08 -2.20
CA VAL A 323 -5.12 -9.12 -1.21
C VAL A 323 -5.79 -7.75 -1.42
N PRO A 324 -6.64 -7.27 -0.50
CA PRO A 324 -7.15 -5.90 -0.56
C PRO A 324 -6.07 -4.92 -0.10
N THR A 325 -5.74 -3.94 -0.95
CA THR A 325 -4.95 -2.78 -0.53
C THR A 325 -5.92 -1.62 -0.29
N ALA A 326 -6.55 -1.62 0.89
CA ALA A 326 -7.37 -0.50 1.36
C ALA A 326 -6.48 0.57 2.00
N PHE A 327 -6.87 1.84 1.84
CA PHE A 327 -6.21 2.96 2.54
C PHE A 327 -7.07 3.36 3.76
N GLY A 328 -6.48 4.07 4.73
CA GLY A 328 -7.18 4.59 5.90
C GLY A 328 -7.86 5.92 5.59
N GLU A 329 -7.38 7.01 6.18
CA GLU A 329 -7.61 8.34 5.60
C GLU A 329 -7.06 8.35 4.16
N TYR A 330 -7.84 8.89 3.22
CA TYR A 330 -7.59 8.77 1.79
C TYR A 330 -7.23 10.16 1.24
N PRO A 331 -5.93 10.50 1.09
CA PRO A 331 -5.48 11.80 0.60
C PRO A 331 -5.50 11.86 -0.93
N THR A 332 -6.67 11.65 -1.53
CA THR A 332 -6.94 12.28 -2.83
C THR A 332 -6.87 13.80 -2.69
N CYS A 333 -6.75 14.52 -3.81
CA CYS A 333 -6.85 15.99 -3.85
C CYS A 333 -8.27 16.54 -3.53
N ALA A 334 -9.09 15.74 -2.85
CA ALA A 334 -10.34 16.08 -2.18
C ALA A 334 -10.46 15.15 -0.95
N GLU A 335 -10.90 15.70 0.17
CA GLU A 335 -10.81 15.07 1.50
C GLU A 335 -11.79 13.90 1.67
N VAL A 336 -11.30 12.73 2.12
CA VAL A 336 -12.16 11.66 2.63
C VAL A 336 -12.34 11.81 4.15
N ASN A 337 -13.19 12.79 4.47
CA ASN A 337 -13.97 12.91 5.70
C ASN A 337 -15.25 13.65 5.28
N ASP A 338 -16.35 12.92 5.06
CA ASP A 338 -17.66 13.35 4.50
C ASP A 338 -17.67 14.05 3.10
N HIS A 339 -16.60 14.75 2.72
CA HIS A 339 -16.62 15.71 1.61
C HIS A 339 -16.58 15.07 0.22
N LEU A 340 -15.79 14.01 -0.02
CA LEU A 340 -15.91 13.27 -1.29
C LEU A 340 -17.22 12.48 -1.41
N TYR A 341 -17.76 11.96 -0.30
CA TYR A 341 -19.05 11.27 -0.33
C TYR A 341 -20.18 12.24 -0.73
N SER A 342 -20.28 13.37 -0.03
CA SER A 342 -21.27 14.41 -0.32
C SER A 342 -21.04 15.12 -1.66
N ALA A 343 -19.80 15.23 -2.16
CA ALA A 343 -19.52 15.75 -3.50
C ALA A 343 -20.02 14.81 -4.63
N TYR A 344 -20.03 13.50 -4.41
CA TYR A 344 -20.49 12.54 -5.42
C TYR A 344 -21.97 12.16 -5.30
N PHE A 345 -22.53 12.07 -4.09
CA PHE A 345 -23.90 11.57 -3.83
C PHE A 345 -24.81 12.54 -3.07
N GLY A 346 -24.26 13.64 -2.54
CA GLY A 346 -24.95 14.47 -1.55
C GLY A 346 -25.08 13.77 -0.20
N ASP A 347 -26.03 14.23 0.61
CA ASP A 347 -26.30 13.68 1.94
C ASP A 347 -27.07 12.34 1.91
N GLU A 348 -27.43 11.81 0.73
CA GLU A 348 -28.09 10.50 0.61
C GLU A 348 -27.06 9.37 0.69
N PRO A 349 -27.13 8.48 1.70
CA PRO A 349 -26.15 7.41 1.86
C PRO A 349 -26.39 6.27 0.86
N MET A 350 -25.29 5.71 0.34
CA MET A 350 -25.32 4.56 -0.56
C MET A 350 -25.91 3.36 0.19
N PRO A 351 -26.87 2.59 -0.36
CA PRO A 351 -27.71 1.67 0.42
C PRO A 351 -27.00 0.52 1.16
N TRP A 352 -25.70 0.35 0.94
CA TRP A 352 -24.85 -0.62 1.64
C TRP A 352 -23.72 0.01 2.48
N LEU A 353 -23.48 1.31 2.36
CA LEU A 353 -22.47 2.06 3.14
C LEU A 353 -23.00 2.48 4.52
N GLU A 354 -24.33 2.51 4.73
CA GLU A 354 -24.95 2.72 6.06
C GLU A 354 -24.59 1.65 7.13
N ASN A 355 -23.85 0.60 6.76
CA ASN A 355 -23.61 -0.59 7.59
C ASN A 355 -22.11 -0.87 7.87
N TRP A 356 -21.25 0.16 7.72
CA TRP A 356 -19.82 0.12 8.06
C TRP A 356 -19.53 0.85 9.38
#